data_AF-A0A943PN11-F1
#
_entry.id   AF-A0A943PN11-F1
#
_cell.length_a   1.000
_cell.length_b   1.000
_cell.length_c   1.000
_cell.angle_alpha   90.00
_cell.angle_beta   90.00
_cell.angle_gamma   90.00
#
_symmetry.space_group_name_H-M   'P 1'
#
loop_
_entity.id
_entity.type
_entity.pdbx_description
1 polymer ?
#
loop_
_entity_poly.entity_id
_entity_poly.type
_entity_poly.pdbx_seq_one_letter_code
_entity_poly.pdbx_strand_id
1 'polypeptide(L)'
;MNRNIILIALLALLSVGKAAAQSVTVEAKIDSLQILIGEQAKVQLQVAMDAKQRAIFPAYTDTLVRGVEIIETVKPDTQFLNDRQRMLITQEYIITSFDSALYYLPPMPVTVDDKVYKSKALALKVYSMPVDTLHPDQFFGQKPVMKAPFAWEDWYGLIACSFLALPLLGLLIYLIIRIRDNKPIIRKIKVEPKLPPHQAAMKEIERIKTEKIWQKGQSKEYYTELTDTLRTYIKNRFGFNALEMTSSEIIDQLLELNDKEAISDLKLLFQTADLVKFAKHDPQMNENDANLINAIDFINETKQPEEENQKPQPTEITIIEKRSLRVKAMLICGIALLSAALIGTFIYIGLQLYNLFV
;
A
#
# COMPACT_ATOMS: atom_id res chain seq x y z
N MET A 1 59.14 -92.74 -5.28
CA MET A 1 57.97 -91.85 -5.07
C MET A 1 58.05 -91.34 -3.63
N ASN A 2 58.34 -90.04 -3.47
CA ASN A 2 59.09 -89.54 -2.31
C ASN A 2 58.25 -89.48 -1.02
N ARG A 3 58.80 -90.05 0.07
CA ARG A 3 58.27 -90.02 1.45
C ARG A 3 57.94 -88.59 1.94
N ASN A 4 58.60 -87.59 1.35
CA ASN A 4 58.41 -86.17 1.65
C ASN A 4 57.07 -85.63 1.09
N ILE A 5 56.54 -86.20 0.00
CA ILE A 5 55.25 -85.79 -0.58
C ILE A 5 54.09 -86.20 0.35
N ILE A 6 54.22 -87.38 0.98
CA ILE A 6 53.22 -87.88 1.93
C ILE A 6 53.21 -87.03 3.22
N LEU A 7 54.38 -86.59 3.70
CA LEU A 7 54.46 -85.71 4.87
C LEU A 7 53.87 -84.31 4.60
N ILE A 8 54.08 -83.76 3.39
CA ILE A 8 53.51 -82.46 2.98
C ILE A 8 51.99 -82.56 2.81
N ALA A 9 51.48 -83.68 2.27
CA ALA A 9 50.05 -83.94 2.17
C ALA A 9 49.38 -84.11 3.54
N LEU A 10 50.06 -84.75 4.51
CA LEU A 10 49.56 -84.93 5.87
C LEU A 10 49.53 -83.60 6.65
N LEU A 11 50.53 -82.73 6.44
CA LEU A 11 50.59 -81.40 7.06
C LEU A 11 49.54 -80.45 6.48
N ALA A 12 49.22 -80.57 5.18
CA ALA A 12 48.15 -79.81 4.54
C ALA A 12 46.74 -80.24 4.98
N LEU A 13 46.54 -81.52 5.35
CA LEU A 13 45.27 -82.02 5.88
C LEU A 13 44.98 -81.53 7.31
N LEU A 14 46.02 -81.26 8.11
CA LEU A 14 45.89 -80.74 9.48
C LEU A 14 45.54 -79.24 9.54
N SER A 15 45.69 -78.51 8.44
CA SER A 15 45.36 -77.07 8.34
C SER A 15 43.91 -76.75 7.93
N VAL A 16 43.05 -77.76 7.74
CA VAL A 16 41.62 -77.56 7.41
C VAL A 16 40.73 -77.61 8.66
N GLY A 17 41.23 -77.11 9.78
CA GLY A 17 40.38 -76.64 10.86
C GLY A 17 39.97 -75.20 10.55
N LYS A 18 38.92 -75.00 9.74
CA LYS A 18 38.24 -73.70 9.71
C LYS A 18 37.59 -73.52 11.08
N ALA A 19 38.35 -72.96 12.02
CA ALA A 19 37.80 -72.26 13.16
C ALA A 19 37.00 -71.07 12.59
N ALA A 20 35.74 -71.32 12.23
CA ALA A 20 34.75 -70.27 12.07
C ALA A 20 34.48 -69.73 13.49
N ALA A 21 35.40 -68.91 13.98
CA ALA A 21 35.13 -68.03 15.09
C ALA A 21 34.16 -66.96 14.56
N GLN A 22 32.88 -67.33 14.40
CA GLN A 22 31.81 -66.37 14.23
C GLN A 22 31.70 -65.62 15.55
N SER A 23 32.41 -64.51 15.65
CA SER A 23 32.53 -63.76 16.89
C SER A 23 31.21 -63.04 17.19
N VAL A 24 30.42 -63.65 18.06
CA VAL A 24 29.34 -62.96 18.79
C VAL A 24 29.97 -61.78 19.51
N THR A 25 29.43 -60.58 19.27
CA THR A 25 29.93 -59.34 19.89
C THR A 25 28.83 -58.78 20.78
N VAL A 26 29.15 -58.56 22.06
CA VAL A 26 28.26 -57.94 23.03
C VAL A 26 28.87 -56.61 23.43
N GLU A 27 28.16 -55.53 23.13
CA GLU A 27 28.57 -54.17 23.47
C GLU A 27 27.50 -53.52 24.34
N ALA A 28 27.91 -52.84 25.40
CA ALA A 28 27.03 -52.01 26.20
C ALA A 28 27.43 -50.55 26.00
N LYS A 29 26.44 -49.69 25.76
CA LYS A 29 26.61 -48.23 25.63
C LYS A 29 25.67 -47.56 26.61
N ILE A 30 26.08 -46.40 27.12
CA ILE A 30 25.23 -45.53 27.89
C ILE A 30 25.16 -44.19 27.16
N ASP A 31 23.98 -43.63 27.06
CA ASP A 31 23.76 -42.33 26.40
C ASP A 31 24.41 -41.17 27.18
N SER A 32 24.33 -41.22 28.51
CA SER A 32 24.82 -40.20 29.43
C SER A 32 25.72 -40.84 30.48
N LEU A 33 27.03 -40.51 30.44
CA LEU A 33 27.99 -40.92 31.47
C LEU A 33 27.79 -40.17 32.80
N GLN A 34 27.03 -39.08 32.76
CA GLN A 34 26.80 -38.15 33.86
C GLN A 34 25.31 -37.79 33.90
N ILE A 35 24.68 -37.93 35.06
CA ILE A 35 23.28 -37.55 35.27
C ILE A 35 23.14 -36.82 36.61
N LEU A 36 22.09 -36.02 36.76
CA LEU A 36 21.66 -35.51 38.06
C LEU A 36 20.87 -36.57 38.84
N ILE A 37 20.81 -36.43 40.15
CA ILE A 37 19.93 -37.24 41.02
C ILE A 37 18.49 -37.21 40.46
N GLY A 38 17.90 -38.38 40.21
CA GLY A 38 16.55 -38.55 39.67
C GLY A 38 16.42 -38.37 38.15
N GLU A 39 17.48 -37.99 37.45
CA GLU A 39 17.51 -37.99 35.98
C GLU A 39 17.64 -39.43 35.46
N GLN A 40 17.21 -39.65 34.21
CA GLN A 40 17.21 -40.97 33.58
C GLN A 40 18.32 -41.07 32.54
N ALA A 41 19.01 -42.21 32.51
CA ALA A 41 19.95 -42.57 31.44
C ALA A 41 19.52 -43.88 30.80
N LYS A 42 19.87 -44.08 29.53
CA LYS A 42 19.59 -45.30 28.78
C LYS A 42 20.86 -46.10 28.61
N VAL A 43 20.82 -47.34 29.10
CA VAL A 43 21.85 -48.34 28.81
C VAL A 43 21.38 -49.21 27.65
N GLN A 44 22.06 -49.08 26.52
CA GLN A 44 21.82 -49.88 25.32
C GLN A 44 22.75 -51.09 25.32
N LEU A 45 22.16 -52.28 25.38
CA LEU A 45 22.87 -53.55 25.24
C LEU A 45 22.68 -54.06 23.81
N GLN A 46 23.76 -54.02 23.04
CA GLN A 46 23.80 -54.40 21.62
C GLN A 46 24.49 -55.76 21.46
N VAL A 47 23.81 -56.68 20.80
CA VAL A 47 24.31 -58.04 20.59
C VAL A 47 24.30 -58.36 19.10
N ALA A 48 25.48 -58.49 18.51
CA ALA A 48 25.67 -58.86 17.11
C ALA A 48 26.02 -60.35 16.98
N MET A 49 25.15 -61.13 16.35
CA MET A 49 25.29 -62.59 16.16
C MET A 49 24.90 -63.03 14.75
N ASP A 50 25.02 -64.33 14.44
CA ASP A 50 24.49 -64.90 13.19
C ASP A 50 22.95 -65.04 13.31
N ALA A 51 22.22 -64.83 12.20
CA ALA A 51 20.76 -64.82 12.19
C ALA A 51 20.11 -66.16 12.60
N LYS A 52 20.87 -67.27 12.60
CA LYS A 52 20.38 -68.58 13.04
C LYS A 52 20.49 -68.82 14.56
N GLN A 53 21.19 -67.94 15.27
CA GLN A 53 21.48 -68.08 16.71
C GLN A 53 20.40 -67.41 17.56
N ARG A 54 20.24 -67.87 18.80
CA ARG A 54 19.27 -67.29 19.74
C ARG A 54 19.98 -66.57 20.90
N ALA A 55 19.57 -65.32 21.12
CA ALA A 55 19.99 -64.50 22.26
C ALA A 55 19.02 -64.63 23.44
N ILE A 56 19.56 -64.71 24.65
CA ILE A 56 18.83 -64.49 25.89
C ILE A 56 19.51 -63.34 26.64
N PHE A 57 18.78 -62.24 26.77
CA PHE A 57 19.22 -61.03 27.46
C PHE A 57 19.00 -61.17 28.98
N PRO A 58 19.79 -60.46 29.80
CA PRO A 58 19.60 -60.46 31.23
C PRO A 58 18.27 -59.78 31.58
N ALA A 59 17.45 -60.46 32.38
CA ALA A 59 16.25 -59.90 32.97
C ALA A 59 16.63 -59.34 34.34
N TYR A 60 16.53 -58.03 34.48
CA TYR A 60 16.64 -57.36 35.77
C TYR A 60 15.24 -57.04 36.27
N THR A 61 15.05 -57.04 37.59
CA THR A 61 13.78 -56.62 38.21
C THR A 61 13.77 -55.11 38.38
N ASP A 62 14.39 -54.61 39.44
CA ASP A 62 14.24 -53.21 39.86
C ASP A 62 15.60 -52.50 39.98
N THR A 63 16.71 -53.25 39.99
CA THR A 63 18.02 -52.69 40.32
C THR A 63 19.11 -53.33 39.47
N LEU A 64 19.94 -52.50 38.84
CA LEU A 64 21.10 -52.95 38.08
C LEU A 64 22.31 -53.17 38.99
N VAL A 65 22.58 -52.21 39.87
CA VAL A 65 23.53 -52.28 40.98
C VAL A 65 22.98 -51.49 42.16
N ARG A 66 23.44 -51.75 43.38
CA ARG A 66 23.00 -50.99 44.55
C ARG A 66 23.16 -49.48 44.31
N GLY A 67 22.04 -48.75 44.36
CA GLY A 67 21.96 -47.30 44.10
C GLY A 67 21.62 -46.91 42.65
N VAL A 68 21.55 -47.86 41.72
CA VAL A 68 21.09 -47.63 40.33
C VAL A 68 19.89 -48.53 40.04
N GLU A 69 18.74 -47.90 39.92
CA GLU A 69 17.44 -48.53 39.70
C GLU A 69 17.12 -48.62 38.21
N ILE A 70 16.35 -49.63 37.82
CA ILE A 70 15.83 -49.78 36.46
C ILE A 70 14.36 -49.39 36.48
N ILE A 71 14.02 -48.36 35.74
CA ILE A 71 12.65 -47.85 35.62
C ILE A 71 11.88 -48.70 34.62
N GLU A 72 12.49 -48.98 33.48
CA GLU A 72 11.84 -49.69 32.40
C GLU A 72 12.87 -50.46 31.57
N THR A 73 12.47 -51.67 31.15
CA THR A 73 13.19 -52.43 30.14
C THR A 73 12.40 -52.38 28.84
N VAL A 74 12.94 -51.70 27.84
CA VAL A 74 12.31 -51.54 26.53
C VAL A 74 12.35 -52.87 25.77
N LYS A 75 11.32 -53.14 24.97
CA LYS A 75 11.28 -54.34 24.12
C LYS A 75 12.49 -54.37 23.17
N PRO A 76 13.15 -55.53 23.00
CA PRO A 76 14.30 -55.63 22.11
C PRO A 76 13.95 -55.29 20.66
N ASP A 77 14.76 -54.47 20.01
CA ASP A 77 14.71 -54.19 18.58
C ASP A 77 15.72 -55.06 17.82
N THR A 78 15.35 -55.53 16.63
CA THR A 78 16.16 -56.47 15.84
C THR A 78 16.41 -55.95 14.44
N GLN A 79 17.68 -55.83 14.08
CA GLN A 79 18.13 -55.35 12.76
C GLN A 79 18.96 -56.44 12.07
N PHE A 80 18.71 -56.66 10.77
CA PHE A 80 19.48 -57.62 9.97
C PHE A 80 20.63 -56.91 9.24
N LEU A 81 21.82 -57.51 9.28
CA LEU A 81 23.05 -57.01 8.64
C LEU A 81 23.59 -58.06 7.66
N ASN A 82 24.36 -57.62 6.66
CA ASN A 82 25.02 -58.46 5.65
C ASN A 82 24.03 -59.44 4.98
N ASP A 83 23.05 -58.93 4.23
CA ASP A 83 22.05 -59.74 3.50
C ASP A 83 21.37 -60.82 4.35
N ARG A 84 20.95 -60.45 5.58
CA ARG A 84 20.30 -61.31 6.58
C ARG A 84 21.16 -62.46 7.12
N GLN A 85 22.48 -62.42 6.94
CA GLN A 85 23.39 -63.40 7.54
C GLN A 85 23.70 -63.06 9.01
N ARG A 86 23.64 -61.78 9.39
CA ARG A 86 23.86 -61.34 10.77
C ARG A 86 22.64 -60.60 11.32
N MET A 87 22.51 -60.63 12.63
CA MET A 87 21.45 -59.98 13.38
C MET A 87 22.06 -59.16 14.51
N LEU A 88 21.61 -57.91 14.64
CA LEU A 88 21.91 -57.01 15.76
C LEU A 88 20.63 -56.83 16.57
N ILE A 89 20.64 -57.34 17.80
CA ILE A 89 19.55 -57.09 18.75
C ILE A 89 19.99 -56.00 19.71
N THR A 90 19.16 -54.97 19.87
CA THR A 90 19.37 -53.87 20.80
C THR A 90 18.30 -53.90 21.87
N GLN A 91 18.70 -53.96 23.14
CA GLN A 91 17.81 -53.85 24.29
C GLN A 91 18.19 -52.63 25.11
N GLU A 92 17.21 -51.80 25.43
CA GLU A 92 17.43 -50.59 26.23
C GLU A 92 16.91 -50.77 27.65
N TYR A 93 17.73 -50.39 28.62
CA TYR A 93 17.37 -50.32 30.04
C TYR A 93 17.39 -48.85 30.46
N ILE A 94 16.24 -48.32 30.86
CA ILE A 94 16.13 -46.97 31.41
C ILE A 94 16.48 -47.06 32.89
N ILE A 95 17.56 -46.39 33.29
CA ILE A 95 18.08 -46.40 34.65
C ILE A 95 18.02 -45.02 35.30
N THR A 96 17.92 -44.99 36.62
CA THR A 96 18.04 -43.77 37.42
C THR A 96 18.77 -44.04 38.74
N SER A 97 19.13 -42.97 39.46
CA SER A 97 19.76 -43.06 40.76
C SER A 97 19.35 -41.87 41.64
N PHE A 98 19.12 -42.14 42.92
CA PHE A 98 18.73 -41.12 43.90
C PHE A 98 19.88 -40.64 44.79
N ASP A 99 21.04 -41.29 44.71
CA ASP A 99 22.21 -40.98 45.53
C ASP A 99 23.38 -40.52 44.65
N SER A 100 24.01 -39.40 45.02
CA SER A 100 25.19 -38.89 44.29
C SER A 100 26.42 -39.77 44.55
N ALA A 101 26.77 -40.61 43.59
CA ALA A 101 27.98 -41.43 43.64
C ALA A 101 28.56 -41.66 42.23
N LEU A 102 29.76 -42.23 42.17
CA LEU A 102 30.28 -42.83 40.95
C LEU A 102 29.94 -44.32 40.98
N TYR A 103 29.03 -44.75 40.13
CA TYR A 103 28.59 -46.14 40.03
C TYR A 103 29.38 -46.89 38.99
N TYR A 104 29.85 -48.07 39.36
CA TYR A 104 30.42 -49.06 38.45
C TYR A 104 29.30 -50.01 38.01
N LEU A 105 28.94 -49.97 36.74
CA LEU A 105 27.95 -50.86 36.14
C LEU A 105 28.67 -52.12 35.61
N PRO A 106 28.41 -53.31 36.18
CA PRO A 106 29.11 -54.52 35.82
C PRO A 106 28.78 -54.95 34.39
N PRO A 107 29.69 -55.69 33.74
CA PRO A 107 29.43 -56.36 32.48
C PRO A 107 28.11 -57.15 32.48
N MET A 108 27.21 -56.81 31.55
CA MET A 108 25.92 -57.47 31.40
C MET A 108 26.13 -58.82 30.67
N PRO A 109 25.70 -59.95 31.27
CA PRO A 109 25.83 -61.26 30.64
C PRO A 109 24.69 -61.51 29.66
N VAL A 110 25.02 -61.94 28.44
CA VAL A 110 24.08 -62.38 27.41
C VAL A 110 24.42 -63.81 27.02
N THR A 111 23.43 -64.69 27.00
CA THR A 111 23.61 -66.08 26.57
C THR A 111 23.23 -66.20 25.11
N VAL A 112 24.15 -66.70 24.28
CA VAL A 112 23.93 -66.98 22.85
C VAL A 112 24.27 -68.45 22.59
N ASP A 113 23.29 -69.24 22.17
CA ASP A 113 23.39 -70.70 21.96
C ASP A 113 24.15 -71.40 23.10
N ASP A 114 23.66 -71.25 24.34
CA ASP A 114 24.22 -71.81 25.58
C ASP A 114 25.62 -71.32 25.98
N LYS A 115 26.20 -70.36 25.27
CA LYS A 115 27.46 -69.70 25.64
C LYS A 115 27.24 -68.29 26.17
N VAL A 116 27.81 -68.01 27.34
CA VAL A 116 27.71 -66.69 28.00
C VAL A 116 28.78 -65.74 27.46
N TYR A 117 28.34 -64.60 26.95
CA TYR A 117 29.17 -63.46 26.56
C TYR A 117 28.90 -62.29 27.50
N LYS A 118 29.90 -61.48 27.80
CA LYS A 118 29.78 -60.34 28.71
C LYS A 118 30.07 -59.05 27.96
N SER A 119 29.28 -58.01 28.23
CA SER A 119 29.54 -56.67 27.71
C SER A 119 30.80 -56.04 28.33
N LYS A 120 31.16 -54.84 27.88
CA LYS A 120 32.08 -53.99 28.65
C LYS A 120 31.38 -53.44 29.88
N ALA A 121 32.16 -53.19 30.93
CA ALA A 121 31.68 -52.45 32.09
C ALA A 121 31.47 -50.98 31.73
N LEU A 122 30.51 -50.34 32.38
CA LEU A 122 30.20 -48.92 32.20
C LEU A 122 30.37 -48.19 33.55
N ALA A 123 30.58 -46.88 33.49
CA ALA A 123 30.64 -46.03 34.67
C ALA A 123 29.60 -44.91 34.53
N LEU A 124 28.84 -44.68 35.60
CA LEU A 124 27.83 -43.64 35.67
C LEU A 124 28.14 -42.72 36.85
N LYS A 125 28.34 -41.43 36.58
CA LYS A 125 28.54 -40.42 37.62
C LYS A 125 27.21 -39.70 37.88
N VAL A 126 26.74 -39.76 39.12
CA VAL A 126 25.51 -39.08 39.53
C VAL A 126 25.90 -37.84 40.33
N TYR A 127 25.49 -36.67 39.84
CA TYR A 127 25.70 -35.38 40.50
C TYR A 127 24.47 -35.00 41.32
N SER A 128 24.71 -34.34 42.46
CA SER A 128 23.64 -33.62 43.15
C SER A 128 23.34 -32.31 42.43
N MET A 129 22.14 -31.78 42.65
CA MET A 129 21.81 -30.43 42.22
C MET A 129 22.73 -29.42 42.93
N PRO A 130 23.31 -28.43 42.22
CA PRO A 130 24.11 -27.39 42.85
C PRO A 130 23.21 -26.60 43.80
N VAL A 131 23.56 -26.58 45.08
CA VAL A 131 22.91 -25.74 46.08
C VAL A 131 23.75 -24.48 46.30
N ASP A 132 23.10 -23.32 46.41
CA ASP A 132 23.80 -22.09 46.78
C ASP A 132 24.27 -22.21 48.23
N THR A 133 25.58 -22.35 48.41
CA THR A 133 26.23 -22.44 49.72
C THR A 133 26.71 -21.07 50.22
N LEU A 134 26.70 -20.04 49.37
CA LEU A 134 27.16 -18.70 49.71
C LEU A 134 26.09 -17.91 50.46
N HIS A 135 24.81 -18.18 50.17
CA HIS A 135 23.68 -17.50 50.81
C HIS A 135 22.66 -18.48 51.39
N PRO A 136 23.04 -19.31 52.38
CA PRO A 136 22.15 -20.31 52.97
C PRO A 136 20.89 -19.70 53.62
N ASP A 137 20.95 -18.44 54.05
CA ASP A 137 19.83 -17.71 54.67
C ASP A 137 18.89 -17.05 53.64
N GLN A 138 19.24 -17.05 52.34
CA GLN A 138 18.39 -16.49 51.29
C GLN A 138 17.42 -17.55 50.76
N PHE A 139 16.29 -17.69 51.45
CA PHE A 139 15.19 -18.53 51.00
C PHE A 139 14.39 -17.81 49.92
N PHE A 140 14.41 -18.34 48.69
CA PHE A 140 13.53 -17.87 47.63
C PHE A 140 12.11 -18.40 47.87
N GLY A 141 11.16 -17.50 48.11
CA GLY A 141 9.75 -17.82 48.19
C GLY A 141 9.17 -18.31 46.86
N GLN A 142 7.87 -18.61 46.84
CA GLN A 142 7.17 -19.02 45.64
C GLN A 142 7.30 -17.97 44.54
N LYS A 143 7.75 -18.39 43.35
CA LYS A 143 7.83 -17.49 42.19
C LYS A 143 6.42 -17.02 41.83
N PRO A 144 6.21 -15.72 41.56
CA PRO A 144 4.91 -15.22 41.14
C PRO A 144 4.53 -15.82 39.78
N VAL A 145 3.22 -15.81 39.49
CA VAL A 145 2.70 -16.23 38.18
C VAL A 145 3.36 -15.37 37.10
N MET A 146 3.97 -16.04 36.12
CA MET A 146 4.61 -15.36 34.99
C MET A 146 3.53 -14.66 34.16
N LYS A 147 3.64 -13.33 34.03
CA LYS A 147 2.74 -12.56 33.17
C LYS A 147 3.10 -12.84 31.71
N ALA A 148 2.09 -13.10 30.89
CA ALA A 148 2.29 -13.22 29.44
C ALA A 148 2.89 -11.90 28.90
N PRO A 149 3.90 -11.96 28.02
CA PRO A 149 4.47 -10.77 27.42
C PRO A 149 3.40 -10.07 26.57
N PHE A 150 3.28 -8.75 26.74
CA PHE A 150 2.38 -7.94 25.92
C PHE A 150 2.95 -7.83 24.49
N ALA A 151 2.24 -8.37 23.51
CA ALA A 151 2.61 -8.30 22.11
C ALA A 151 1.92 -7.10 21.43
N TRP A 152 2.69 -6.12 20.97
CA TRP A 152 2.17 -4.97 20.24
C TRP A 152 1.56 -5.34 18.88
N GLU A 153 2.00 -6.46 18.29
CA GLU A 153 1.54 -6.98 17.00
C GLU A 153 0.02 -7.20 16.98
N ASP A 154 -0.53 -7.70 18.08
CA ASP A 154 -1.97 -7.99 18.24
C ASP A 154 -2.82 -6.71 18.26
N TRP A 155 -2.22 -5.56 18.61
CA TRP A 155 -2.92 -4.28 18.78
C TRP A 155 -2.77 -3.34 17.59
N TYR A 156 -1.68 -3.43 16.82
CA TYR A 156 -1.42 -2.53 15.69
C TYR A 156 -2.55 -2.53 14.66
N GLY A 157 -3.06 -3.71 14.31
CA GLY A 157 -4.16 -3.84 13.34
C GLY A 157 -5.45 -3.17 13.83
N LEU A 158 -5.80 -3.38 15.10
CA LEU A 158 -6.97 -2.77 15.73
C LEU A 158 -6.87 -1.24 15.79
N ILE A 159 -5.71 -0.72 16.21
CA ILE A 159 -5.46 0.72 16.32
C ILE A 159 -5.52 1.37 14.93
N ALA A 160 -4.88 0.77 13.93
CA ALA A 160 -4.88 1.28 12.56
C ALA A 160 -6.30 1.30 11.95
N CYS A 161 -7.08 0.22 12.10
CA CYS A 161 -8.46 0.17 11.62
C CYS A 161 -9.35 1.22 12.32
N SER A 162 -9.16 1.45 13.62
CA SER A 162 -9.90 2.47 14.36
C SER A 162 -9.57 3.89 13.87
N PHE A 163 -8.29 4.17 13.64
CA PHE A 163 -7.85 5.47 13.12
C PHE A 163 -8.36 5.73 11.70
N LEU A 164 -8.42 4.70 10.84
CA LEU A 164 -8.96 4.79 9.48
C LEU A 164 -10.49 4.97 9.46
N ALA A 165 -11.20 4.36 10.41
CA ALA A 165 -12.67 4.46 10.49
C ALA A 165 -13.16 5.88 10.81
N LEU A 166 -12.37 6.66 11.55
CA LEU A 166 -12.72 8.02 11.98
C LEU A 166 -12.93 9.02 10.80
N PRO A 167 -11.98 9.19 9.85
CA PRO A 167 -12.21 10.03 8.68
C PRO A 167 -13.28 9.48 7.74
N LEU A 168 -13.42 8.15 7.65
CA LEU A 168 -14.48 7.50 6.86
C LEU A 168 -15.87 7.85 7.40
N LEU A 169 -16.03 7.85 8.73
CA LEU A 169 -17.26 8.30 9.41
C LEU A 169 -17.53 9.78 9.13
N GLY A 170 -16.52 10.64 9.22
CA GLY A 170 -16.65 12.07 8.91
C GLY A 170 -17.08 12.32 7.46
N LEU A 171 -16.51 11.57 6.51
CA LEU A 171 -16.87 11.64 5.10
C LEU A 171 -18.30 11.12 4.86
N LEU A 172 -18.70 10.03 5.53
CA LEU A 172 -20.08 9.52 5.48
C LEU A 172 -21.08 10.58 5.95
N ILE A 173 -20.82 11.21 7.11
CA ILE A 173 -21.67 12.29 7.66
C ILE A 173 -21.73 13.47 6.69
N TYR A 174 -20.59 13.88 6.12
CA TYR A 174 -20.53 14.94 5.12
C TYR A 174 -21.37 14.61 3.88
N LEU A 175 -21.29 13.40 3.34
CA LEU A 175 -22.09 12.99 2.18
C LEU A 175 -23.59 12.93 2.51
N ILE A 176 -23.96 12.49 3.72
CA ILE A 176 -25.36 12.50 4.19
C ILE A 176 -25.90 13.93 4.31
N ILE A 177 -25.12 14.86 4.87
CA ILE A 177 -25.51 16.28 4.90
C ILE A 177 -25.62 16.83 3.47
N ARG A 178 -24.65 16.51 2.60
CA ARG A 178 -24.60 16.99 1.21
C ARG A 178 -25.73 16.48 0.33
N ILE A 179 -26.26 15.28 0.60
CA ILE A 179 -27.44 14.75 -0.11
C ILE A 179 -28.72 15.36 0.43
N ARG A 180 -28.83 15.55 1.75
CA ARG A 180 -30.01 16.16 2.39
C ARG A 180 -30.16 17.63 2.03
N ASP A 181 -29.05 18.35 1.96
CA ASP A 181 -29.05 19.78 1.72
C ASP A 181 -29.55 20.15 0.32
N ASN A 182 -29.56 19.22 -0.66
CA ASN A 182 -30.11 19.36 -2.02
C ASN A 182 -29.83 20.72 -2.71
N LYS A 183 -28.82 21.48 -2.24
CA LYS A 183 -28.55 22.82 -2.72
C LYS A 183 -28.02 22.69 -4.15
N PRO A 184 -28.60 23.43 -5.12
CA PRO A 184 -28.11 23.43 -6.48
C PRO A 184 -26.65 23.91 -6.49
N ILE A 185 -25.86 23.37 -7.41
CA ILE A 185 -24.47 23.80 -7.59
C ILE A 185 -24.55 25.11 -8.36
N ILE A 186 -24.54 26.24 -7.63
CA ILE A 186 -24.57 27.57 -8.23
C ILE A 186 -23.16 27.86 -8.77
N ARG A 187 -22.92 27.60 -10.06
CA ARG A 187 -21.74 28.11 -10.76
C ARG A 187 -22.02 29.55 -11.14
N LYS A 188 -21.50 30.49 -10.35
CA LYS A 188 -21.54 31.92 -10.68
C LYS A 188 -20.47 32.21 -11.73
N ILE A 189 -20.84 32.17 -13.01
CA ILE A 189 -19.98 32.68 -14.08
C ILE A 189 -20.12 34.19 -14.05
N LYS A 190 -19.10 34.88 -13.53
CA LYS A 190 -19.05 36.35 -13.55
C LYS A 190 -18.71 36.80 -14.97
N VAL A 191 -19.73 37.09 -15.77
CA VAL A 191 -19.56 37.75 -17.06
C VAL A 191 -19.36 39.23 -16.79
N GLU A 192 -18.20 39.77 -17.14
CA GLU A 192 -17.93 41.19 -16.99
C GLU A 192 -18.82 41.97 -17.98
N PRO A 193 -19.59 42.98 -17.51
CA PRO A 193 -20.51 43.70 -18.38
C PRO A 193 -19.71 44.46 -19.44
N LYS A 194 -20.12 44.30 -20.71
CA LYS A 194 -19.56 45.09 -21.82
C LYS A 194 -19.87 46.56 -21.57
N LEU A 195 -18.87 47.43 -21.75
CA LEU A 195 -19.05 48.88 -21.66
C LEU A 195 -20.19 49.33 -22.61
N PRO A 196 -21.00 50.33 -22.22
CA PRO A 196 -21.99 50.91 -23.12
C PRO A 196 -21.36 51.31 -24.46
N PRO A 197 -22.08 51.16 -25.60
CA PRO A 197 -21.53 51.43 -26.92
C PRO A 197 -20.90 52.82 -27.08
N HIS A 198 -21.50 53.85 -26.47
CA HIS A 198 -20.99 55.21 -26.53
C HIS A 198 -19.69 55.40 -25.72
N GLN A 199 -19.56 54.76 -24.55
CA GLN A 199 -18.35 54.83 -23.72
C GLN A 199 -17.18 54.11 -24.39
N ALA A 200 -17.45 52.96 -25.01
CA ALA A 200 -16.45 52.22 -25.77
C ALA A 200 -15.94 53.04 -26.98
N ALA A 201 -16.85 53.68 -27.72
CA ALA A 201 -16.50 54.53 -28.87
C ALA A 201 -15.75 55.80 -28.43
N MET A 202 -16.17 56.47 -27.35
CA MET A 202 -15.50 57.67 -26.83
C MET A 202 -14.07 57.37 -26.39
N LYS A 203 -13.85 56.25 -25.69
CA LYS A 203 -12.51 55.80 -25.29
C LYS A 203 -11.59 55.59 -26.49
N GLU A 204 -12.12 55.03 -27.57
CA GLU A 204 -11.35 54.79 -28.79
C GLU A 204 -11.06 56.11 -29.53
N ILE A 205 -12.02 57.05 -29.58
CA ILE A 205 -11.78 58.39 -30.11
C ILE A 205 -10.75 59.17 -29.30
N GLU A 206 -10.75 59.05 -27.96
CA GLU A 206 -9.72 59.64 -27.11
C GLU A 206 -8.33 59.05 -27.39
N ARG A 207 -8.25 57.74 -27.66
CA ARG A 207 -7.01 57.08 -28.11
C ARG A 207 -6.51 57.70 -29.42
N ILE A 208 -7.37 57.77 -30.44
CA ILE A 208 -7.06 58.35 -31.74
C ILE A 208 -6.59 59.81 -31.57
N LYS A 209 -7.29 60.60 -30.75
CA LYS A 209 -6.94 62.00 -30.44
C LYS A 209 -5.57 62.15 -29.80
N THR A 210 -5.20 61.22 -28.92
CA THR A 210 -3.92 61.24 -28.20
C THR A 210 -2.76 60.82 -29.09
N GLU A 211 -2.97 59.80 -29.94
CA GLU A 211 -1.95 59.27 -30.83
C GLU A 211 -1.59 60.22 -31.98
N LYS A 212 -2.50 61.15 -32.33
CA LYS A 212 -2.33 62.21 -33.35
C LYS A 212 -1.70 61.68 -34.64
N ILE A 213 -2.20 60.54 -35.11
CA ILE A 213 -1.64 59.77 -36.24
C ILE A 213 -1.57 60.62 -37.51
N TRP A 214 -2.54 61.51 -37.71
CA TRP A 214 -2.56 62.45 -38.84
C TRP A 214 -1.37 63.45 -38.84
N GLN A 215 -0.82 63.81 -37.67
CA GLN A 215 0.37 64.68 -37.59
C GLN A 215 1.66 63.99 -38.08
N LYS A 216 1.67 62.65 -38.12
CA LYS A 216 2.79 61.84 -38.60
C LYS A 216 2.76 61.63 -40.12
N GLY A 217 1.85 62.31 -40.83
CA GLY A 217 1.64 62.13 -42.28
C GLY A 217 0.88 60.86 -42.65
N GLN A 218 0.27 60.18 -41.67
CA GLN A 218 -0.49 58.93 -41.85
C GLN A 218 -2.00 59.19 -41.90
N SER A 219 -2.44 60.16 -42.73
CA SER A 219 -3.85 60.57 -42.85
C SER A 219 -4.78 59.39 -43.19
N LYS A 220 -4.33 58.44 -44.01
CA LYS A 220 -5.11 57.24 -44.37
C LYS A 220 -5.41 56.34 -43.17
N GLU A 221 -4.45 56.16 -42.27
CA GLU A 221 -4.60 55.32 -41.07
C GLU A 221 -5.57 55.96 -40.09
N TYR A 222 -5.43 57.28 -39.86
CA TYR A 222 -6.34 58.07 -39.06
C TYR A 222 -7.82 57.93 -39.49
N TYR A 223 -8.12 58.16 -40.78
CA TYR A 223 -9.50 58.02 -41.27
C TYR A 223 -9.97 56.56 -41.33
N THR A 224 -9.07 55.58 -41.34
CA THR A 224 -9.46 54.17 -41.23
C THR A 224 -9.95 53.87 -39.82
N GLU A 225 -9.12 54.15 -38.81
CA GLU A 225 -9.48 53.94 -37.40
C GLU A 225 -10.71 54.75 -36.98
N LEU A 226 -10.81 56.02 -37.39
CA LEU A 226 -11.93 56.89 -37.06
C LEU A 226 -13.25 56.33 -37.61
N THR A 227 -13.26 55.93 -38.90
CA THR A 227 -14.47 55.36 -39.49
C THR A 227 -14.81 53.97 -38.97
N ASP A 228 -13.82 53.15 -38.60
CA ASP A 228 -14.07 51.81 -38.05
C ASP A 228 -14.62 51.89 -36.63
N THR A 229 -14.18 52.88 -35.86
CA THR A 229 -14.76 53.22 -34.55
C THR A 229 -16.22 53.63 -34.70
N LEU A 230 -16.53 54.51 -35.66
CA LEU A 230 -17.90 54.93 -35.96
C LEU A 230 -18.76 53.77 -36.45
N ARG A 231 -18.27 52.92 -37.36
CA ARG A 231 -19.00 51.71 -37.81
C ARG A 231 -19.27 50.75 -36.66
N THR A 232 -18.31 50.55 -35.76
CA THR A 232 -18.48 49.72 -34.57
C THR A 232 -19.50 50.30 -33.60
N TYR A 233 -19.48 51.62 -33.41
CA TYR A 233 -20.48 52.33 -32.62
C TYR A 233 -21.88 52.17 -33.22
N ILE A 234 -22.04 52.45 -34.52
CA ILE A 234 -23.31 52.33 -35.24
C ILE A 234 -23.86 50.91 -35.13
N LYS A 235 -23.02 49.90 -35.31
CA LYS A 235 -23.40 48.49 -35.16
C LYS A 235 -23.97 48.19 -33.77
N ASN A 236 -23.27 48.61 -32.73
CA ASN A 236 -23.67 48.34 -31.35
C ASN A 236 -24.88 49.19 -30.90
N ARG A 237 -25.09 50.37 -31.50
CA ARG A 237 -26.15 51.32 -31.14
C ARG A 237 -27.46 51.11 -31.90
N PHE A 238 -27.38 50.89 -33.21
CA PHE A 238 -28.54 50.78 -34.11
C PHE A 238 -28.83 49.33 -34.54
N GLY A 239 -27.94 48.39 -34.25
CA GLY A 239 -28.20 46.94 -34.38
C GLY A 239 -28.03 46.36 -35.79
N PHE A 240 -27.66 47.17 -36.78
CA PHE A 240 -27.32 46.70 -38.14
C PHE A 240 -25.80 46.62 -38.35
N ASN A 241 -25.32 45.75 -39.25
CA ASN A 241 -23.89 45.47 -39.38
C ASN A 241 -23.13 46.52 -40.22
N ALA A 242 -22.93 47.71 -39.68
CA ALA A 242 -22.28 48.83 -40.37
C ALA A 242 -20.82 48.56 -40.82
N LEU A 243 -20.15 47.53 -40.30
CA LEU A 243 -18.80 47.15 -40.74
C LEU A 243 -18.77 46.53 -42.14
N GLU A 244 -19.88 45.95 -42.59
CA GLU A 244 -19.99 45.26 -43.89
C GLU A 244 -20.69 46.11 -44.95
N MET A 245 -21.11 47.32 -44.58
CA MET A 245 -21.86 48.23 -45.44
C MET A 245 -20.97 49.33 -46.00
N THR A 246 -21.30 49.81 -47.19
CA THR A 246 -20.66 50.98 -47.79
C THR A 246 -21.07 52.26 -47.07
N SER A 247 -20.24 53.31 -47.15
CA SER A 247 -20.52 54.61 -46.54
C SER A 247 -21.90 55.17 -46.92
N SER A 248 -22.32 55.01 -48.19
CA SER A 248 -23.63 55.46 -48.67
C SER A 248 -24.79 54.66 -48.06
N GLU A 249 -24.67 53.32 -48.02
CA GLU A 249 -25.69 52.45 -47.45
C GLU A 249 -25.88 52.71 -45.94
N ILE A 250 -24.80 53.00 -45.20
CA ILE A 250 -24.87 53.38 -43.78
C ILE A 250 -25.66 54.68 -43.61
N ILE A 251 -25.39 55.69 -44.45
CA ILE A 251 -26.07 56.99 -44.38
C ILE A 251 -27.56 56.84 -44.72
N ASP A 252 -27.89 56.10 -45.78
CA ASP A 252 -29.28 55.86 -46.18
C ASP A 252 -30.06 55.16 -45.06
N GLN A 253 -29.47 54.13 -44.44
CA GLN A 253 -30.10 53.42 -43.32
C GLN A 253 -30.22 54.26 -42.04
N LEU A 254 -29.27 55.17 -41.78
CA LEU A 254 -29.37 56.11 -40.66
C LEU A 254 -30.45 57.18 -40.90
N LEU A 255 -30.63 57.64 -42.13
CA LEU A 255 -31.66 58.62 -42.51
C LEU A 255 -33.09 58.07 -42.34
N GLU A 256 -33.28 56.75 -42.46
CA GLU A 256 -34.55 56.09 -42.16
C GLU A 256 -34.88 56.06 -40.66
N LEU A 257 -33.86 56.12 -39.80
CA LEU A 257 -33.98 55.87 -38.36
C LEU A 257 -33.92 57.13 -37.48
N ASN A 258 -33.33 58.23 -37.94
CA ASN A 258 -33.02 59.38 -37.08
C ASN A 258 -33.03 60.76 -37.79
N ASP A 259 -32.82 61.82 -37.00
CA ASP A 259 -32.87 63.23 -37.39
C ASP A 259 -31.76 63.67 -38.37
N LYS A 260 -32.05 64.64 -39.24
CA LYS A 260 -31.31 64.90 -40.49
C LYS A 260 -29.98 65.64 -40.32
N GLU A 261 -29.80 66.41 -39.25
CA GLU A 261 -28.63 67.29 -39.07
C GLU A 261 -27.36 66.49 -38.71
N ALA A 262 -27.41 65.67 -37.65
CA ALA A 262 -26.32 64.79 -37.22
C ALA A 262 -25.79 63.86 -38.32
N ILE A 263 -26.68 63.45 -39.22
CA ILE A 263 -26.38 62.53 -40.33
C ILE A 263 -25.68 63.27 -41.48
N SER A 264 -25.96 64.56 -41.66
CA SER A 264 -25.29 65.38 -42.67
C SER A 264 -23.80 65.55 -42.37
N ASP A 265 -23.45 65.77 -41.10
CA ASP A 265 -22.05 65.92 -40.67
C ASP A 265 -21.29 64.59 -40.74
N LEU A 266 -21.95 63.49 -40.40
CA LEU A 266 -21.41 62.14 -40.59
C LEU A 266 -21.20 61.81 -42.07
N LYS A 267 -22.11 62.24 -42.95
CA LYS A 267 -21.98 62.06 -44.40
C LYS A 267 -20.76 62.80 -44.94
N LEU A 268 -20.55 64.05 -44.50
CA LEU A 268 -19.36 64.82 -44.86
C LEU A 268 -18.08 64.11 -44.41
N LEU A 269 -18.06 63.60 -43.17
CA LEU A 269 -16.93 62.83 -42.63
C LEU A 269 -16.62 61.60 -43.47
N PHE A 270 -17.62 60.78 -43.80
CA PHE A 270 -17.40 59.59 -44.62
C PHE A 270 -16.93 59.94 -46.04
N GLN A 271 -17.45 61.02 -46.63
CA GLN A 271 -16.98 61.50 -47.95
C GLN A 271 -15.50 61.92 -47.90
N THR A 272 -15.09 62.68 -46.89
CA THR A 272 -13.68 63.03 -46.70
C THR A 272 -12.84 61.78 -46.48
N ALA A 273 -13.28 60.84 -45.65
CA ALA A 273 -12.58 59.59 -45.41
C ALA A 273 -12.39 58.75 -46.70
N ASP A 274 -13.42 58.68 -47.54
CA ASP A 274 -13.37 57.95 -48.81
C ASP A 274 -12.42 58.63 -49.81
N LEU A 275 -12.40 59.97 -49.86
CA LEU A 275 -11.41 60.73 -50.66
C LEU A 275 -9.97 60.47 -50.20
N VAL A 276 -9.72 60.38 -48.90
CA VAL A 276 -8.39 60.07 -48.36
C VAL A 276 -7.99 58.64 -48.67
N LYS A 277 -8.90 57.68 -48.49
CA LYS A 277 -8.63 56.24 -48.67
C LYS A 277 -8.42 55.84 -50.12
N PHE A 278 -9.20 56.43 -51.04
CA PHE A 278 -9.24 56.01 -52.44
C PHE A 278 -8.68 57.05 -53.42
N ALA A 279 -8.83 58.35 -53.15
CA ALA A 279 -8.43 59.43 -54.06
C ALA A 279 -7.11 60.12 -53.68
N LYS A 280 -6.38 59.61 -52.66
CA LYS A 280 -5.13 60.20 -52.13
C LYS A 280 -5.27 61.69 -51.75
N HIS A 281 -6.45 62.08 -51.29
CA HIS A 281 -6.67 63.41 -50.75
C HIS A 281 -5.89 63.58 -49.44
N ASP A 282 -5.28 64.75 -49.25
CA ASP A 282 -4.56 65.10 -48.02
C ASP A 282 -5.32 66.24 -47.31
N PRO A 283 -6.15 65.94 -46.30
CA PRO A 283 -7.01 66.92 -45.65
C PRO A 283 -6.20 67.90 -44.81
N GLN A 284 -6.66 69.14 -44.76
CA GLN A 284 -6.01 70.15 -43.94
C GLN A 284 -6.20 69.85 -42.45
N MET A 285 -5.30 70.37 -41.60
CA MET A 285 -5.37 70.15 -40.15
C MET A 285 -6.71 70.57 -39.54
N ASN A 286 -7.30 71.66 -40.06
CA ASN A 286 -8.64 72.12 -39.68
C ASN A 286 -9.75 71.12 -40.06
N GLU A 287 -9.64 70.47 -41.21
CA GLU A 287 -10.62 69.45 -41.65
C GLU A 287 -10.52 68.18 -40.79
N ASN A 288 -9.31 67.79 -40.39
CA ASN A 288 -9.10 66.65 -39.50
C ASN A 288 -9.73 66.90 -38.12
N ASP A 289 -9.52 68.09 -37.56
CA ASP A 289 -10.09 68.49 -36.27
C ASP A 289 -11.61 68.63 -36.36
N ALA A 290 -12.15 69.21 -37.44
CA ALA A 290 -13.58 69.30 -37.69
C ALA A 290 -14.24 67.90 -37.80
N ASN A 291 -13.61 66.97 -38.53
CA ASN A 291 -14.12 65.60 -38.64
C ASN A 291 -14.09 64.84 -37.32
N LEU A 292 -13.08 65.09 -36.47
CA LEU A 292 -13.03 64.52 -35.12
C LEU A 292 -14.19 65.03 -34.25
N ILE A 293 -14.47 66.33 -34.33
CA ILE A 293 -15.59 66.97 -33.62
C ILE A 293 -16.92 66.40 -34.13
N ASN A 294 -17.12 66.33 -35.44
CA ASN A 294 -18.32 65.74 -36.05
C ASN A 294 -18.55 64.30 -35.59
N ALA A 295 -17.49 63.50 -35.44
CA ALA A 295 -17.59 62.13 -34.92
C ALA A 295 -18.02 62.10 -33.44
N ILE A 296 -17.48 63.00 -32.62
CA ILE A 296 -17.82 63.15 -31.20
C ILE A 296 -19.27 63.62 -31.04
N ASP A 297 -19.67 64.62 -31.81
CA ASP A 297 -21.01 65.19 -31.79
C ASP A 297 -22.04 64.16 -32.23
N PHE A 298 -21.77 63.42 -33.30
CA PHE A 298 -22.63 62.31 -33.74
C PHE A 298 -22.83 61.26 -32.63
N ILE A 299 -21.78 60.83 -31.94
CA ILE A 299 -21.89 59.88 -30.81
C ILE A 299 -22.67 60.50 -29.65
N ASN A 300 -22.44 61.78 -29.35
CA ASN A 300 -23.09 62.47 -28.24
C ASN A 300 -24.57 62.74 -28.48
N GLU A 301 -24.99 63.04 -29.71
CA GLU A 301 -26.38 63.28 -30.08
C GLU A 301 -27.15 61.98 -30.19
N THR A 302 -26.50 60.91 -30.67
CA THR A 302 -27.14 59.60 -30.85
C THR A 302 -27.06 58.70 -29.62
N LYS A 303 -26.39 59.13 -28.55
CA LYS A 303 -26.33 58.38 -27.29
C LYS A 303 -27.75 58.20 -26.76
N GLN A 304 -28.07 57.00 -26.30
CA GLN A 304 -29.30 56.82 -25.52
C GLN A 304 -29.10 57.53 -24.18
N PRO A 305 -30.08 58.33 -23.71
CA PRO A 305 -30.03 58.83 -22.35
C PRO A 305 -29.86 57.64 -21.42
N GLU A 306 -28.83 57.68 -20.58
CA GLU A 306 -28.63 56.68 -19.54
C GLU A 306 -29.87 56.72 -18.65
N GLU A 307 -30.66 55.64 -18.60
CA GLU A 307 -31.55 55.45 -17.47
C GLU A 307 -30.65 55.41 -16.23
N GLU A 308 -30.63 56.52 -15.48
CA GLU A 308 -29.76 56.78 -14.32
C GLU A 308 -29.97 55.78 -13.15
N ASN A 309 -30.75 54.71 -13.35
CA ASN A 309 -31.08 53.70 -12.34
C ASN A 309 -30.79 52.25 -12.74
N GLN A 310 -30.02 52.00 -13.80
CA GLN A 310 -29.49 50.66 -14.05
C GLN A 310 -27.98 50.72 -14.31
N LYS A 311 -27.19 50.88 -13.23
CA LYS A 311 -25.90 50.17 -13.18
C LYS A 311 -26.18 48.77 -13.71
N PRO A 312 -25.43 48.23 -14.68
CA PRO A 312 -25.62 46.86 -15.11
C PRO A 312 -25.41 45.98 -13.89
N GLN A 313 -26.52 45.64 -13.21
CA GLN A 313 -26.51 44.56 -12.26
C GLN A 313 -26.09 43.38 -13.10
N PRO A 314 -25.04 42.64 -12.69
CA PRO A 314 -24.74 41.39 -13.34
C PRO A 314 -26.07 40.63 -13.38
N THR A 315 -26.60 40.38 -14.57
CA THR A 315 -27.69 39.42 -14.71
C THR A 315 -27.06 38.10 -14.26
N GLU A 316 -27.20 37.79 -12.97
CA GLU A 316 -26.92 36.47 -12.44
C GLU A 316 -27.95 35.57 -13.12
N ILE A 317 -27.61 35.07 -14.31
CA ILE A 317 -28.29 33.92 -14.88
C ILE A 317 -27.94 32.78 -13.94
N THR A 318 -28.74 32.63 -12.89
CA THR A 318 -28.74 31.43 -12.07
C THR A 318 -29.33 30.34 -12.94
N ILE A 319 -28.47 29.70 -13.73
CA ILE A 319 -28.80 28.40 -14.30
C ILE A 319 -28.91 27.45 -13.11
N ILE A 320 -30.13 27.30 -12.59
CA ILE A 320 -30.46 26.29 -11.59
C ILE A 320 -30.39 24.96 -12.32
N GLU A 321 -29.19 24.41 -12.44
CA GLU A 321 -29.02 23.03 -12.88
C GLU A 321 -29.57 22.14 -11.77
N LYS A 322 -30.82 21.69 -11.94
CA LYS A 322 -31.42 20.66 -11.12
C LYS A 322 -30.49 19.45 -11.19
N ARG A 323 -29.84 19.08 -10.07
CA ARG A 323 -28.87 17.97 -10.02
C ARG A 323 -29.39 16.80 -10.84
N SER A 324 -28.61 16.37 -11.83
CA SER A 324 -28.99 15.24 -12.67
C SER A 324 -29.27 14.01 -11.79
N LEU A 325 -30.28 13.23 -12.17
CA LEU A 325 -30.66 11.98 -11.49
C LEU A 325 -29.44 11.04 -11.32
N ARG A 326 -28.50 11.08 -12.27
CA ARG A 326 -27.23 10.33 -12.25
C ARG A 326 -26.32 10.73 -11.09
N VAL A 327 -26.19 12.02 -10.78
CA VAL A 327 -25.36 12.50 -9.66
C VAL A 327 -25.99 12.13 -8.31
N LYS A 328 -27.32 12.17 -8.19
CA LYS A 328 -28.01 11.68 -6.99
C LYS A 328 -27.83 10.17 -6.81
N ALA A 329 -28.00 9.38 -7.88
CA ALA A 329 -27.77 7.94 -7.84
C ALA A 329 -26.32 7.60 -7.43
N MET A 330 -25.31 8.28 -8.01
CA MET A 330 -23.91 8.08 -7.60
C MET A 330 -23.65 8.45 -6.13
N LEU A 331 -24.25 9.52 -5.62
CA LEU A 331 -24.16 9.90 -4.20
C LEU A 331 -24.77 8.84 -3.28
N ILE A 332 -25.94 8.30 -3.65
CA ILE A 332 -26.61 7.23 -2.87
C ILE A 332 -25.78 5.95 -2.88
N CYS A 333 -25.29 5.52 -4.05
CA CYS A 333 -24.40 4.36 -4.16
C CYS A 333 -23.10 4.57 -3.36
N GLY A 334 -22.51 5.77 -3.40
CA GLY A 334 -21.33 6.11 -2.62
C GLY A 334 -21.57 6.01 -1.11
N ILE A 335 -22.70 6.52 -0.61
CA ILE A 335 -23.10 6.40 0.80
C ILE A 335 -23.30 4.93 1.19
N ALA A 336 -23.97 4.14 0.34
CA ALA A 336 -24.21 2.71 0.60
C ALA A 336 -22.92 1.89 0.65
N LEU A 337 -21.96 2.18 -0.23
CA LEU A 337 -20.64 1.54 -0.22
C LEU A 337 -19.83 1.92 1.03
N LEU A 338 -19.83 3.20 1.39
CA LEU A 338 -19.14 3.69 2.59
C LEU A 338 -19.75 3.12 3.88
N SER A 339 -21.07 3.02 3.97
CA SER A 339 -21.73 2.44 5.14
C SER A 339 -21.41 0.95 5.27
N ALA A 340 -21.44 0.20 4.17
CA ALA A 340 -21.06 -1.22 4.16
C ALA A 340 -19.59 -1.42 4.56
N ALA A 341 -18.67 -0.59 4.05
CA ALA A 341 -17.26 -0.63 4.44
C ALA A 341 -17.06 -0.35 5.93
N LEU A 342 -17.77 0.66 6.49
CA LEU A 342 -17.69 1.01 7.90
C LEU A 342 -18.20 -0.15 8.79
N ILE A 343 -19.35 -0.74 8.43
CA ILE A 343 -19.91 -1.91 9.14
C ILE A 343 -18.91 -3.09 9.10
N GLY A 344 -18.31 -3.36 7.94
CA GLY A 344 -17.30 -4.40 7.80
C GLY A 344 -16.09 -4.17 8.70
N THR A 345 -15.60 -2.93 8.80
CA THR A 345 -14.49 -2.59 9.71
C THR A 345 -14.84 -2.79 11.18
N PHE A 346 -16.07 -2.45 11.60
CA PHE A 346 -16.53 -2.68 12.97
C PHE A 346 -16.65 -4.17 13.31
N ILE A 347 -17.17 -4.98 12.38
CA ILE A 347 -17.25 -6.44 12.55
C ILE A 347 -15.86 -7.05 12.69
N TYR A 348 -14.91 -6.64 11.84
CA TYR A 348 -13.52 -7.11 11.91
C TYR A 348 -12.85 -6.76 13.25
N ILE A 349 -13.02 -5.52 13.72
CA ILE A 349 -12.52 -5.09 15.03
C ILE A 349 -13.11 -5.94 16.16
N GLY A 350 -14.42 -6.20 16.12
CA GLY A 350 -15.10 -7.03 17.12
C GLY A 350 -14.60 -8.49 17.14
N LEU A 351 -14.38 -9.08 15.96
CA LEU A 351 -13.82 -10.43 15.82
C LEU A 351 -12.39 -10.51 16.35
N GLN A 352 -11.55 -9.53 16.03
CA GLN A 352 -10.17 -9.50 16.51
C GLN A 352 -10.11 -9.32 18.02
N LEU A 353 -10.94 -8.44 18.59
CA LEU A 353 -11.06 -8.32 20.04
C LEU A 353 -11.55 -9.61 20.68
N TYR A 354 -12.54 -10.29 20.10
CA TYR A 354 -13.02 -11.58 20.60
C TYR A 354 -11.90 -12.61 20.68
N ASN A 355 -11.09 -12.76 19.62
CA ASN A 355 -9.95 -13.68 19.58
C ASN A 355 -8.80 -13.31 20.54
N LEU A 356 -8.73 -12.05 20.98
CA LEU A 356 -7.69 -11.57 21.90
C LEU A 356 -8.06 -11.83 23.36
N PHE A 357 -9.37 -11.88 23.66
CA PHE A 357 -9.90 -12.03 25.01
C PHE A 357 -10.44 -13.42 25.33
N VAL A 358 -10.74 -14.23 24.30
CA VAL A 358 -11.17 -15.64 24.40
C VAL A 358 -10.04 -16.50 23.86
#